data_AF-A0AAW0UXQ6-F1
#
_entry.id   AF-A0AAW0UXQ6-F1
#
_cell.length_a   1.000
_cell.length_b   1.000
_cell.length_c   1.000
_cell.angle_alpha   90.00
_cell.angle_beta   90.00
_cell.angle_gamma   90.00
#
_symmetry.space_group_name_H-M   'P 1'
#
loop_
_entity.id
_entity.type
_entity.pdbx_description
1 polymer ?
#
loop_
_entity_poly.entity_id
_entity_poly.type
_entity_poly.pdbx_seq_one_letter_code
_entity_poly.pdbx_strand_id
1 'polypeptide(L)' 'MYMVRYLSKGFYSGSQKQVILTAYYSPEGLEYTMGRVPVGGTDFSTHPYTYDDLPLARLTLFDKVCIG' A
#
# COMPACT_ATOMS: atom_id res chain seq x y z
N MET A 1 -6.36 1.70 -4.40
CA MET A 1 -6.03 2.03 -2.99
C MET A 1 -4.76 2.88 -2.85
N TYR A 2 -3.69 2.58 -3.60
CA TYR A 2 -2.39 3.25 -3.44
C TYR A 2 -2.38 4.72 -3.88
N MET A 3 -3.21 5.07 -4.86
CA MET A 3 -3.34 6.46 -5.36
C MET A 3 -3.90 7.42 -4.30
N VAL A 4 -4.88 7.00 -3.50
CA VAL A 4 -5.44 7.82 -2.41
C VAL A 4 -4.41 8.04 -1.29
N ARG A 5 -3.60 7.02 -0.99
CA ARG A 5 -2.55 7.10 0.04
C ARG A 5 -1.39 8.00 -0.38
N TYR A 6 -1.04 8.03 -1.67
CA TYR A 6 0.01 8.87 -2.21
C TYR A 6 -0.39 10.35 -2.32
N LEU A 7 -1.62 10.66 -2.76
CA LEU A 7 -2.15 12.03 -2.74
C LEU A 7 -2.35 12.58 -1.32
N SER A 8 -2.47 11.70 -0.32
CA SER A 8 -2.59 12.04 1.10
C SER A 8 -1.24 12.28 1.81
N LYS A 9 -0.10 11.90 1.22
CA LYS A 9 1.22 12.06 1.84
C LYS A 9 1.66 13.55 1.78
N GLY A 10 1.13 14.36 2.68
CA GLY A 10 1.66 15.70 2.98
C GLY A 10 0.66 16.86 2.95
N PHE A 11 -0.57 16.67 2.45
CA PHE A 11 -1.49 17.80 2.21
C PHE A 11 -2.78 17.79 3.04
N TYR A 12 -3.20 16.63 3.57
CA TYR A 12 -4.52 16.47 4.22
C TYR A 12 -4.42 16.11 5.71
N SER A 13 -5.25 16.78 6.54
CA SER A 13 -5.42 16.49 7.96
C SER A 13 -6.20 15.19 8.19
N GLY A 14 -6.21 14.67 9.43
CA GLY A 14 -6.85 13.37 9.76
C GLY A 14 -8.32 13.28 9.35
N SER A 15 -9.09 14.36 9.52
CA SER A 15 -10.51 14.43 9.15
C SER A 15 -10.73 14.42 7.63
N GLN A 16 -9.87 15.10 6.87
CA GLN A 16 -9.97 15.12 5.40
C GLN A 16 -9.69 13.74 4.79
N LYS A 17 -8.79 12.95 5.40
CA LYS A 17 -8.55 11.57 4.97
C LYS A 17 -9.78 10.68 5.16
N GLN A 18 -10.50 10.86 6.26
CA GLN A 18 -11.74 10.13 6.52
C GLN A 18 -12.82 10.45 5.50
N VAL A 19 -13.02 11.73 5.15
CA VAL A 19 -13.99 12.12 4.11
C VAL A 19 -13.70 11.41 2.78
N ILE A 20 -12.43 11.37 2.37
CA ILE A 20 -12.04 10.73 1.10
C ILE A 20 -12.23 9.21 1.17
N LEU A 21 -11.92 8.57 2.30
CA LEU A 21 -12.12 7.14 2.49
C LEU A 21 -13.62 6.77 2.45
N THR A 22 -14.45 7.53 3.15
CA THR A 22 -15.91 7.33 3.19
C THR A 22 -16.51 7.54 1.80
N ALA A 23 -16.08 8.55 1.04
CA ALA A 23 -16.59 8.79 -0.30
C ALA A 23 -16.31 7.61 -1.27
N TYR A 24 -15.20 6.89 -1.10
CA TYR A 24 -14.83 5.78 -1.98
C TYR A 24 -15.39 4.42 -1.54
N TYR A 25 -15.42 4.14 -0.23
CA TYR A 25 -15.67 2.78 0.29
C TYR A 25 -16.93 2.66 1.16
N SER A 26 -17.60 3.76 1.50
CA SER A 26 -18.83 3.71 2.29
C SER A 26 -20.04 3.34 1.41
N PRO A 27 -21.07 2.71 1.98
CA PRO A 27 -22.36 2.50 1.31
C PRO A 27 -23.02 3.81 0.87
N GLU A 28 -22.77 4.91 1.59
CA GLU A 28 -23.25 6.25 1.24
C GLU A 28 -22.39 6.94 0.16
N GLY A 29 -21.31 6.30 -0.28
CA GLY A 29 -20.37 6.79 -1.28
C GLY A 29 -20.45 6.01 -2.59
N LEU A 30 -19.29 5.77 -3.21
CA LEU A 30 -19.17 5.02 -4.47
C LEU A 30 -19.14 3.49 -4.28
N GLU A 31 -19.13 3.02 -3.03
CA GLU A 31 -19.16 1.61 -2.65
C GLU A 31 -18.15 0.73 -3.42
N TYR A 32 -16.93 1.23 -3.64
CA TYR A 32 -15.91 0.43 -4.30
C TYR A 32 -15.53 -0.78 -3.45
N THR A 33 -15.81 -1.98 -3.96
CA THR A 33 -15.48 -3.24 -3.27
C THR A 33 -14.08 -3.78 -3.62
N MET A 34 -13.43 -3.20 -4.62
CA MET A 34 -12.16 -3.71 -5.16
C MET A 34 -11.07 -2.64 -5.13
N GLY A 35 -9.88 -3.01 -4.67
CA GLY A 35 -8.70 -2.15 -4.67
C GLY A 35 -7.47 -2.88 -5.19
N ARG A 36 -6.73 -2.26 -6.11
CA ARG A 36 -5.43 -2.78 -6.54
C ARG A 36 -4.32 -2.46 -5.53
N VAL A 37 -3.46 -3.46 -5.31
CA VAL A 37 -2.30 -3.44 -4.42
C VAL A 37 -1.07 -3.84 -5.26
N PRO A 38 -0.14 -2.92 -5.58
CA PRO A 38 1.11 -3.28 -6.21
C PRO A 38 1.99 -4.13 -5.28
N VAL A 39 2.70 -5.07 -5.89
CA VAL A 39 3.67 -5.96 -5.26
C VAL A 39 5.06 -5.41 -5.59
N GLY A 40 5.82 -4.98 -4.58
CA GLY A 40 7.07 -4.24 -4.77
C GLY A 40 6.85 -2.74 -5.00
N GLY A 41 7.94 -2.04 -5.31
CA GLY A 41 7.97 -0.62 -5.61
C GLY A 41 7.53 -0.36 -7.04
N THR A 42 6.51 0.47 -7.20
CA THR A 42 6.05 0.96 -8.50
C THR A 42 6.57 2.36 -8.79
N ASP A 43 6.36 2.85 -10.01
CA ASP A 43 6.55 4.24 -10.43
C ASP A 43 5.93 5.29 -9.49
N PHE A 44 4.82 4.94 -8.84
CA PHE A 44 4.20 5.77 -7.79
C PHE A 44 4.80 5.58 -6.40
N SER A 45 5.93 4.89 -6.26
CA SER A 45 6.60 4.69 -4.97
C SER A 45 7.67 5.74 -4.72
N THR A 46 7.90 6.12 -3.46
CA THR A 46 8.97 7.09 -3.12
C THR A 46 10.36 6.58 -3.48
N HIS A 47 10.54 5.25 -3.47
CA HIS A 47 11.77 4.57 -3.86
C HIS A 47 11.44 3.24 -4.55
N PRO A 48 12.29 2.78 -5.49
CA PRO A 48 12.20 1.42 -6.00
C PRO A 48 12.57 0.44 -4.89
N TYR A 49 11.78 -0.62 -4.74
CA TYR A 49 12.07 -1.73 -3.85
C TYR A 49 11.47 -3.01 -4.43
N THR A 50 12.04 -4.15 -4.10
CA THR A 50 11.42 -5.46 -4.28
C THR A 50 11.44 -6.17 -2.94
N TYR A 51 10.57 -7.18 -2.78
CA TYR A 51 10.55 -7.96 -1.54
C TYR A 51 11.84 -8.78 -1.33
N ASP A 52 12.66 -8.93 -2.38
CA ASP A 52 13.91 -9.71 -2.39
C ASP A 52 15.09 -8.88 -2.93
N ASP A 53 15.24 -7.63 -2.46
CA ASP A 53 16.41 -6.80 -2.80
C ASP A 53 17.70 -7.24 -2.07
N LEU A 54 17.64 -8.31 -1.27
CA LEU A 54 18.78 -8.79 -0.50
C LEU A 54 19.63 -9.75 -1.34
N PRO A 55 20.97 -9.64 -1.29
CA PRO A 55 21.84 -10.62 -1.95
C PRO A 55 21.61 -12.02 -1.38
N LEU A 56 21.65 -13.03 -2.26
CA LEU A 56 21.34 -14.46 -2.02
C LEU A 56 21.97 -15.07 -0.75
N ALA A 57 23.03 -14.47 -0.20
CA ALA A 57 23.66 -14.88 1.06
C ALA A 57 22.80 -14.60 2.32
N ARG A 58 21.68 -13.87 2.23
CA ARG A 58 20.83 -13.50 3.38
C ARG A 58 19.40 -14.06 3.31
N LEU A 59 19.15 -15.05 2.45
CA LEU A 59 17.82 -15.66 2.23
C LEU A 59 17.20 -16.41 3.42
N THR A 60 17.71 -16.26 4.65
CA THR A 60 17.16 -16.97 5.82
C THR A 60 15.96 -16.29 6.49
N LEU A 61 15.42 -15.18 5.95
CA LEU A 61 14.33 -14.43 6.60
C LEU A 61 12.92 -14.86 6.14
N PHE A 62 12.72 -15.27 4.88
CA PHE A 62 11.42 -15.77 4.41
C PHE A 62 11.23 -17.26 4.69
N ASP A 63 12.30 -18.06 4.62
CA ASP A 63 12.23 -19.50 4.84
C ASP A 63 12.04 -19.90 6.32
N LYS A 64 12.37 -19.01 7.28
CA LYS A 64 12.27 -19.30 8.72
C LYS A 64 10.88 -19.08 9.33
N VAL A 65 9.91 -18.54 8.58
CA VAL A 65 8.53 -18.35 9.06
C VAL A 65 7.56 -19.40 8.48
N CYS A 66 7.86 -19.95 7.31
CA CYS A 66 6.97 -20.87 6.61
C CYS A 66 7.38 -22.36 6.70
N ILE A 67 8.51 -22.69 7.32
CA ILE A 67 8.90 -24.05 7.69
C ILE A 67 9.25 -24.05 9.18
N GLY A 68 8.22 -24.23 10.01
CA GLY A 68 8.28 -24.25 11.47
C GLY A 68 6.88 -24.21 12.06
#